data_AF-A0A969JQP9-F1
#
_entry.id   AF-A0A969JQP9-F1
#
_cell.length_a   1.000
_cell.length_b   1.000
_cell.length_c   1.000
_cell.angle_alpha   90.00
_cell.angle_beta   90.00
_cell.angle_gamma   90.00
#
_symmetry.space_group_name_H-M   'P 1'
#
loop_
_entity.id
_entity.type
_entity.pdbx_description
1 polymer ?
#
loop_
_entity_poly.entity_id
_entity_poly.type
_entity_poly.pdbx_seq_one_letter_code
_entity_poly.pdbx_strand_id
1 'polypeptide(L)'
;MVALNYVRQGVWHYAIITGFIGSLTGAVLIRQTEGNIVPGKKEKLTVTITNGVVFFLAMMLATFYFAQSWGNWQGDVILGLVFGFGVGIAQDLAAGKRTIGFRHIAALTISFIPALILLRVLSQNYTPWQSALMLNVLISMIIVSIDYSKAPTWNKGEFRKSP
;
A
#
# COMPACT_ATOMS: atom_id res chain seq x y z
N MET A 1 -6.53 1.57 -11.06
CA MET A 1 -6.69 1.55 -12.53
C MET A 1 -8.15 1.52 -12.96
N VAL A 2 -8.96 0.55 -12.49
CA VAL A 2 -10.41 0.53 -12.79
C VAL A 2 -11.11 1.81 -12.33
N ALA A 3 -10.85 2.25 -11.09
CA ALA A 3 -11.38 3.52 -10.56
C ALA A 3 -10.99 4.75 -11.41
N LEU A 4 -9.76 4.79 -11.93
CA LEU A 4 -9.29 5.89 -12.80
C LEU A 4 -10.09 5.99 -14.10
N ASN A 5 -10.45 4.85 -14.70
CA ASN A 5 -11.31 4.87 -15.88
C ASN A 5 -12.70 5.40 -15.57
N TYR A 6 -13.29 4.99 -14.45
CA TYR A 6 -14.59 5.50 -14.04
C TYR A 6 -14.57 7.00 -13.79
N VAL A 7 -13.51 7.54 -13.18
CA VAL A 7 -13.35 8.99 -13.02
C VAL A 7 -13.23 9.68 -14.38
N ARG A 8 -12.42 9.15 -15.31
CA ARG A 8 -12.26 9.70 -16.67
C ARG A 8 -13.56 9.67 -17.48
N GLN A 9 -14.42 8.70 -17.24
CA GLN A 9 -15.75 8.58 -17.86
C GLN A 9 -16.82 9.44 -17.17
N GLY A 10 -16.47 10.18 -16.11
CA GLY A 10 -17.41 11.01 -15.35
C GLY A 10 -18.30 10.22 -14.38
N VAL A 11 -18.07 8.92 -14.21
CA VAL A 11 -18.89 8.03 -13.36
C VAL A 11 -18.22 7.79 -12.00
N TRP A 12 -18.02 8.87 -11.26
CA TRP A 12 -17.18 8.93 -10.05
C TRP A 12 -17.66 8.05 -8.89
N HIS A 13 -18.95 7.74 -8.80
CA HIS A 13 -19.49 6.85 -7.76
C HIS A 13 -18.97 5.41 -7.89
N TYR A 14 -18.83 4.86 -9.11
CA TYR A 14 -18.22 3.54 -9.29
C TYR A 14 -16.73 3.54 -8.94
N ALA A 15 -16.03 4.64 -9.17
CA ALA A 15 -14.63 4.79 -8.75
C ALA A 15 -14.50 4.69 -7.23
N ILE A 16 -15.37 5.38 -6.49
CA ILE A 16 -15.41 5.34 -5.03
C ILE A 16 -15.70 3.93 -4.53
N ILE A 17 -16.75 3.28 -5.06
CA ILE A 17 -17.15 1.93 -4.63
C ILE A 17 -16.02 0.92 -4.89
N THR A 18 -15.48 0.90 -6.11
CA THR A 18 -14.40 -0.03 -6.47
C THR A 18 -13.11 0.24 -5.71
N GLY A 19 -12.77 1.51 -5.49
CA GLY A 19 -11.63 1.91 -4.67
C GLY A 19 -11.79 1.45 -3.22
N PHE A 20 -12.98 1.63 -2.64
CA PHE A 20 -13.26 1.24 -1.26
C PHE A 20 -13.22 -0.27 -1.08
N ILE A 21 -13.89 -1.03 -1.95
CA ILE A 21 -13.86 -2.50 -1.94
C ILE A 21 -12.42 -2.99 -2.10
N GLY A 22 -11.68 -2.47 -3.09
CA GLY A 22 -10.30 -2.86 -3.32
C GLY A 22 -9.39 -2.60 -2.12
N SER A 23 -9.53 -1.46 -1.46
CA SER A 23 -8.74 -1.12 -0.26
C SER A 23 -9.06 -2.01 0.93
N LEU A 24 -10.35 -2.27 1.18
CA LEU A 24 -10.77 -3.20 2.25
C LEU A 24 -10.28 -4.61 1.98
N THR A 25 -10.45 -5.11 0.75
CA THR A 25 -9.96 -6.44 0.37
C THR A 25 -8.44 -6.54 0.53
N GLY A 26 -7.69 -5.52 0.10
CA GLY A 26 -6.24 -5.46 0.28
C GLY A 26 -5.83 -5.53 1.76
N ALA A 27 -6.45 -4.71 2.61
CA ALA A 27 -6.17 -4.69 4.04
C ALA A 27 -6.49 -6.04 4.73
N VAL A 28 -7.62 -6.66 4.38
CA VAL A 28 -8.00 -7.98 4.90
C VAL A 28 -7.03 -9.07 4.45
N LEU A 29 -6.65 -9.07 3.17
CA LEU A 29 -5.69 -10.02 2.63
C LEU A 29 -4.33 -9.91 3.33
N ILE A 30 -3.81 -8.69 3.50
CA ILE A 30 -2.55 -8.45 4.22
C ILE A 30 -2.62 -9.01 5.64
N ARG A 31 -3.71 -8.73 6.37
CA ARG A 31 -3.88 -9.26 7.73
C ARG A 31 -3.92 -10.79 7.76
N GLN A 32 -4.59 -11.42 6.78
CA GLN A 32 -4.68 -12.88 6.71
C GLN A 32 -3.34 -13.52 6.35
N THR A 33 -2.58 -12.92 5.43
CA THR A 33 -1.28 -13.45 5.00
C THR A 33 -0.20 -13.23 6.06
N GLU A 34 -0.21 -12.11 6.79
CA GLU A 34 0.77 -11.85 7.86
C GLU A 34 0.76 -12.93 8.94
N GLY A 35 -0.43 -13.41 9.32
CA GLY A 35 -0.57 -14.50 10.30
C GLY A 35 0.00 -15.85 9.84
N ASN A 36 0.13 -16.06 8.52
CA ASN A 36 0.73 -17.26 7.93
C ASN A 36 2.24 -17.11 7.73
N ILE A 37 2.74 -15.88 7.56
CA ILE A 37 4.16 -15.60 7.31
C ILE A 37 4.94 -15.47 8.64
N VAL A 38 4.33 -14.91 9.67
CA VAL A 38 4.95 -14.77 11.00
C VAL A 38 4.08 -15.48 12.06
N PRO A 39 4.42 -16.73 12.43
CA PRO A 39 3.65 -17.50 13.40
C PRO A 39 3.47 -16.72 14.71
N GLY A 40 2.23 -16.61 15.19
CA GLY A 40 1.90 -15.97 16.47
C GLY A 40 1.80 -14.44 16.44
N LYS A 41 2.05 -13.76 15.31
CA LYS A 41 1.73 -12.34 15.14
C LYS A 41 0.44 -12.18 14.35
N LYS A 42 -0.60 -11.63 14.99
CA LYS A 42 -1.76 -11.07 14.29
C LYS A 42 -1.72 -9.56 14.43
N GLU A 43 -1.85 -8.87 13.30
CA GLU A 43 -2.05 -7.43 13.29
C GLU A 43 -3.28 -7.07 14.13
N LYS A 44 -3.21 -5.95 14.87
CA LYS A 44 -4.37 -5.41 15.56
C LYS A 44 -5.39 -4.97 14.51
N LEU A 45 -6.67 -5.28 14.76
CA LEU A 45 -7.78 -4.87 13.89
C LEU A 45 -7.78 -3.36 13.63
N THR A 46 -7.35 -2.54 14.60
CA THR A 46 -7.25 -1.08 14.44
C THR A 46 -6.29 -0.69 13.32
N VAL A 47 -5.12 -1.33 13.24
CA VAL A 47 -4.12 -1.03 12.20
C VAL A 47 -4.63 -1.49 10.83
N THR A 48 -5.27 -2.65 10.75
CA THR A 48 -5.89 -3.12 9.50
C THR A 48 -6.98 -2.17 9.00
N ILE A 49 -7.85 -1.66 9.90
CA ILE A 49 -8.88 -0.68 9.53
C ILE A 49 -8.23 0.62 9.07
N THR A 50 -7.25 1.13 9.82
CA THR A 50 -6.52 2.34 9.46
C THR A 50 -5.84 2.21 8.10
N ASN A 51 -5.20 1.08 7.82
CA ASN A 51 -4.63 0.77 6.51
C ASN A 51 -5.72 0.87 5.43
N GLY A 52 -6.83 0.16 5.58
CA GLY A 52 -7.93 0.17 4.61
C GLY A 52 -8.45 1.59 4.33
N VAL A 53 -8.62 2.42 5.36
CA VAL A 53 -9.11 3.80 5.21
C VAL A 53 -8.05 4.70 4.55
N VAL A 54 -6.82 4.68 5.05
CA VAL A 54 -5.77 5.60 4.58
C VAL A 54 -5.33 5.26 3.17
N PHE A 55 -5.16 3.98 2.84
CA PHE A 55 -4.90 3.56 1.46
C PHE A 55 -6.06 3.91 0.54
N PHE A 56 -7.32 3.76 0.98
CA PHE A 56 -8.48 4.18 0.18
C PHE A 56 -8.42 5.67 -0.14
N LEU A 57 -8.22 6.52 0.87
CA LEU A 57 -8.15 7.97 0.69
C LEU A 57 -6.97 8.37 -0.20
N ALA A 58 -5.78 7.82 0.04
CA ALA A 58 -4.59 8.08 -0.76
C ALA A 58 -4.81 7.67 -2.23
N MET A 59 -5.37 6.48 -2.46
CA MET A 59 -5.64 5.98 -3.81
C MET A 59 -6.74 6.77 -4.51
N MET A 60 -7.76 7.23 -3.80
CA MET A 60 -8.80 8.10 -4.39
C MET A 60 -8.23 9.47 -4.77
N LEU A 61 -7.44 10.09 -3.89
CA LEU A 61 -6.75 11.35 -4.19
C LEU A 61 -5.82 11.19 -5.39
N ALA A 62 -5.02 10.12 -5.43
CA ALA A 62 -4.18 9.79 -6.58
C ALA A 62 -5.03 9.62 -7.86
N THR A 63 -6.15 8.89 -7.76
CA THR A 63 -7.04 8.62 -8.89
C THR A 63 -7.61 9.92 -9.47
N PHE A 64 -8.10 10.83 -8.62
CA PHE A 64 -8.57 12.13 -9.07
C PHE A 64 -7.44 12.96 -9.67
N TYR A 65 -6.27 12.98 -9.04
CA TYR A 65 -5.10 13.68 -9.58
C TYR A 65 -4.69 13.17 -10.97
N PHE A 66 -4.63 11.86 -11.19
CA PHE A 66 -4.28 11.25 -12.50
C PHE A 66 -5.40 11.34 -13.55
N ALA A 67 -6.62 11.64 -13.13
CA ALA A 67 -7.71 11.92 -14.06
C ALA A 67 -7.58 13.31 -14.70
N GLN A 68 -6.84 14.21 -14.06
CA GLN A 68 -6.65 15.57 -14.56
C GLN A 68 -5.48 15.66 -15.54
N SER A 69 -5.55 16.61 -16.49
CA SER A 69 -4.55 16.81 -17.54
C SER A 69 -3.25 17.48 -17.10
N TRP A 70 -3.22 18.06 -15.89
CA TRP A 70 -2.09 18.86 -15.39
C TRP A 70 -1.11 18.06 -14.51
N GLY A 71 -1.35 16.77 -14.29
CA GLY A 71 -0.43 15.94 -13.52
C GLY A 71 0.92 15.82 -14.23
N ASN A 72 2.01 15.99 -13.49
CA ASN A 72 3.39 15.84 -13.97
C ASN A 72 4.22 14.98 -13.00
N TRP A 73 5.44 14.63 -13.38
CA TRP A 73 6.30 13.77 -12.56
C TRP A 73 6.68 14.44 -11.23
N GLN A 74 6.79 15.77 -11.19
CA GLN A 74 7.08 16.49 -9.94
C GLN A 74 5.93 16.35 -8.93
N GLY A 75 4.68 16.48 -9.41
CA GLY A 75 3.49 16.24 -8.60
C GLY A 75 3.40 14.80 -8.11
N ASP A 76 3.85 13.82 -8.91
CA ASP A 76 3.91 12.42 -8.47
C ASP A 76 4.90 12.23 -7.31
N VAL A 77 6.07 12.89 -7.37
CA VAL A 77 7.05 12.86 -6.28
C VAL A 77 6.46 13.48 -5.01
N ILE A 78 5.84 14.66 -5.12
CA ILE A 78 5.24 15.37 -3.98
C ILE A 78 4.12 14.51 -3.37
N LEU A 79 3.21 13.99 -4.19
CA LEU A 79 2.13 13.11 -3.70
C LEU A 79 2.68 11.82 -3.11
N GLY A 80 3.76 11.26 -3.67
CA GLY A 80 4.40 10.07 -3.14
C GLY A 80 4.96 10.31 -1.74
N LEU A 81 5.64 11.44 -1.55
CA LEU A 81 6.13 11.87 -0.23
C LEU A 81 4.98 12.04 0.76
N VAL A 82 3.93 12.77 0.38
CA VAL A 82 2.78 13.04 1.24
C VAL A 82 2.05 11.75 1.61
N PHE A 83 1.79 10.87 0.64
CA PHE A 83 1.08 9.62 0.90
C PHE A 83 1.91 8.65 1.73
N GLY A 84 3.17 8.42 1.39
CA GLY A 84 3.97 7.46 2.16
C GLY A 84 4.25 7.94 3.58
N PHE A 85 4.47 9.25 3.79
CA PHE A 85 4.62 9.81 5.13
C PHE A 85 3.29 9.78 5.90
N GLY A 86 2.19 10.16 5.26
CA GLY A 86 0.85 10.15 5.84
C GLY A 86 0.38 8.74 6.24
N VAL A 87 0.62 7.75 5.38
CA VAL A 87 0.37 6.33 5.68
C VAL A 87 1.21 5.89 6.88
N GLY A 88 2.51 6.18 6.88
CA GLY A 88 3.40 5.79 7.97
C GLY A 88 2.99 6.39 9.33
N ILE A 89 2.62 7.68 9.37
CA ILE A 89 2.12 8.31 10.59
C ILE A 89 0.80 7.67 11.04
N ALA A 90 -0.15 7.47 10.12
CA ALA A 90 -1.44 6.91 10.48
C ALA A 90 -1.31 5.50 11.05
N GLN A 91 -0.43 4.68 10.47
CA GLN A 91 -0.09 3.36 10.97
C GLN A 91 0.56 3.42 12.36
N ASP A 92 1.52 4.32 12.57
CA ASP A 92 2.20 4.48 13.86
C ASP A 92 1.21 4.84 14.98
N LEU A 93 0.32 5.81 14.70
CA LEU A 93 -0.76 6.19 15.62
C LEU A 93 -1.72 5.02 15.90
N ALA A 94 -2.06 4.21 14.89
CA ALA A 94 -2.96 3.07 15.05
C ALA A 94 -2.32 1.89 15.81
N ALA A 95 -0.99 1.76 15.76
CA ALA A 95 -0.25 0.72 16.46
C ALA A 95 -0.21 0.96 17.99
N GLY A 96 -0.34 2.21 18.42
CA GLY A 96 -0.42 2.62 19.81
C GLY A 96 0.92 2.46 20.53
N LYS A 97 0.99 1.59 21.54
CA LYS A 97 2.21 1.42 22.38
C LYS A 97 3.43 0.83 21.64
N ARG A 98 3.27 0.31 20.42
CA ARG A 98 4.38 -0.21 19.60
C ARG A 98 4.56 0.75 18.43
N THR A 99 5.58 1.58 18.49
CA THR A 99 5.89 2.53 17.42
C THR A 99 6.46 1.79 16.21
N ILE A 100 5.92 2.10 15.05
CA ILE A 100 6.42 1.69 13.73
C ILE A 100 7.60 2.62 13.44
N GLY A 101 8.80 2.19 13.85
CA GLY A 101 9.98 3.06 13.90
C GLY A 101 10.27 3.79 12.57
N PHE A 102 10.92 4.96 12.67
CA PHE A 102 11.18 5.90 11.57
C PHE A 102 11.68 5.26 10.26
N ARG A 103 12.48 4.19 10.35
CA ARG A 103 12.98 3.46 9.18
C ARG A 103 11.87 2.91 8.30
N HIS A 104 10.79 2.40 8.89
CA HIS A 104 9.65 1.85 8.15
C HIS A 104 8.86 2.97 7.46
N ILE A 105 8.62 4.09 8.16
CA ILE A 105 7.98 5.28 7.58
C ILE A 105 8.79 5.81 6.39
N ALA A 106 10.12 5.95 6.56
CA ALA A 106 11.01 6.39 5.48
C ALA A 106 11.01 5.41 4.30
N ALA A 107 11.03 4.11 4.56
CA ALA A 107 10.97 3.09 3.52
C ALA A 107 9.65 3.17 2.73
N LEU A 108 8.51 3.25 3.40
CA LEU A 108 7.20 3.46 2.76
C LEU A 108 7.21 4.74 1.92
N THR A 109 7.68 5.84 2.49
CA THR A 109 7.77 7.15 1.81
C THR A 109 8.57 7.08 0.52
N ILE A 110 9.75 6.46 0.57
CA ILE A 110 10.62 6.30 -0.60
C ILE A 110 9.97 5.38 -1.64
N SER A 111 9.25 4.34 -1.22
CA SER A 111 8.60 3.39 -2.12
C SER A 111 7.33 3.92 -2.81
N PHE A 112 6.64 4.88 -2.20
CA PHE A 112 5.44 5.49 -2.82
C PHE A 112 5.78 6.33 -4.05
N ILE A 113 6.94 6.99 -4.08
CA ILE A 113 7.38 7.81 -5.22
C ILE A 113 7.46 6.99 -6.52
N PRO A 114 8.30 5.93 -6.62
CA PRO A 114 8.40 5.13 -7.84
C PRO A 114 7.08 4.41 -8.15
N ALA A 115 6.27 4.07 -7.15
CA ALA A 115 4.94 3.48 -7.38
C ALA A 115 4.01 4.44 -8.13
N LEU A 116 3.96 5.73 -7.77
CA LEU A 116 3.14 6.73 -8.46
C LEU A 116 3.67 7.08 -9.85
N ILE A 117 5.00 7.21 -9.99
CA ILE A 117 5.63 7.44 -11.30
C ILE A 117 5.32 6.26 -12.23
N LEU A 118 5.47 5.03 -11.74
CA LEU A 118 5.13 3.85 -12.52
C LEU A 118 3.63 3.82 -12.84
N LEU A 119 2.76 4.15 -11.89
CA LEU A 119 1.32 4.23 -12.13
C LEU A 119 1.00 5.17 -13.29
N ARG A 120 1.66 6.33 -13.37
CA ARG A 120 1.54 7.25 -14.52
C ARG A 120 1.93 6.55 -15.81
N VAL A 121 3.15 6.01 -15.88
CA VAL A 121 3.67 5.33 -17.07
C VAL A 121 2.74 4.18 -17.49
N LEU A 122 2.29 3.37 -16.54
CA LEU A 122 1.38 2.25 -16.81
C LEU A 122 0.04 2.74 -17.35
N SER A 123 -0.56 3.75 -16.73
CA SER A 123 -1.85 4.30 -17.12
C SER A 123 -1.88 4.94 -18.52
N GLN A 124 -0.72 5.30 -19.05
CA GLN A 124 -0.56 5.91 -20.38
C GLN A 124 -0.25 4.88 -21.46
N ASN A 125 0.45 3.79 -21.12
CA ASN A 125 1.01 2.86 -22.11
C ASN A 125 0.32 1.49 -22.13
N TYR A 126 -0.47 1.14 -21.12
CA TYR A 126 -1.01 -0.21 -20.96
C TYR A 126 -2.51 -0.21 -20.65
N THR A 127 -3.14 -1.36 -20.90
CA THR A 127 -4.54 -1.55 -20.52
C THR A 127 -4.71 -1.53 -18.98
N PRO A 128 -5.92 -1.24 -18.48
CA PRO A 128 -6.18 -1.17 -17.04
C PRO A 128 -5.85 -2.45 -16.28
N TRP A 129 -6.06 -3.61 -16.92
CA TRP A 129 -5.79 -4.93 -16.35
C TRP A 129 -4.29 -5.24 -16.27
N GLN A 130 -3.54 -5.00 -17.36
CA GLN A 130 -2.07 -5.14 -17.36
C GLN A 130 -1.45 -4.23 -16.31
N SER A 131 -1.89 -2.97 -16.27
CA SER A 131 -1.42 -2.00 -15.29
C SER A 131 -1.71 -2.44 -13.85
N ALA A 132 -2.90 -2.99 -13.57
CA ALA A 132 -3.26 -3.49 -12.26
C ALA A 132 -2.38 -4.69 -11.84
N LEU A 133 -2.11 -5.63 -12.75
CA LEU A 133 -1.25 -6.78 -12.49
C LEU A 133 0.20 -6.34 -12.20
N MET A 134 0.77 -5.49 -13.06
CA MET A 134 2.15 -5.01 -12.91
C MET A 134 2.33 -4.22 -11.60
N LEU A 135 1.36 -3.35 -11.27
CA LEU A 135 1.38 -2.59 -10.02
C LEU A 135 1.26 -3.51 -8.81
N ASN A 136 0.40 -4.52 -8.86
CA ASN A 136 0.24 -5.48 -7.77
C ASN A 136 1.52 -6.28 -7.49
N VAL A 137 2.20 -6.72 -8.55
CA VAL A 137 3.49 -7.41 -8.44
C VAL A 137 4.54 -6.49 -7.82
N LEU A 138 4.67 -5.25 -8.29
CA LEU A 138 5.63 -4.30 -7.75
C LEU A 138 5.35 -3.99 -6.27
N ILE A 139 4.10 -3.64 -5.92
CA ILE A 139 3.73 -3.33 -4.54
C ILE A 139 4.02 -4.54 -3.63
N SER A 140 3.72 -5.75 -4.09
CA SER A 140 4.04 -6.97 -3.35
C SER A 140 5.54 -7.13 -3.13
N MET A 141 6.37 -6.86 -4.15
CA MET A 141 7.84 -6.89 -4.01
C MET A 141 8.35 -5.82 -3.03
N ILE A 142 7.76 -4.62 -3.07
CA ILE A 142 8.09 -3.52 -2.13
C ILE A 142 7.75 -3.95 -0.71
N ILE A 143 6.53 -4.41 -0.46
CA ILE A 143 6.09 -4.87 0.87
C ILE A 143 7.01 -5.98 1.36
N VAL A 144 7.32 -6.96 0.52
CA VAL A 144 8.22 -8.05 0.90
C VAL A 144 9.61 -7.54 1.25
N SER A 145 10.13 -6.57 0.50
CA SER A 145 11.44 -5.97 0.77
C SER A 145 11.44 -5.13 2.04
N ILE A 146 10.36 -4.42 2.37
CA ILE A 146 10.29 -3.58 3.57
C ILE A 146 10.07 -4.45 4.81
N ASP A 147 9.10 -5.36 4.76
CA ASP A 147 8.62 -6.09 5.93
C ASP A 147 9.41 -7.38 6.20
N TYR A 148 10.03 -7.97 5.17
CA TYR A 148 10.74 -9.25 5.27
C TYR A 148 12.23 -9.20 4.87
N SER A 149 12.82 -8.03 4.59
CA SER A 149 14.27 -7.93 4.29
C SER A 149 15.19 -8.38 5.43
N LYS A 150 14.71 -8.35 6.66
CA LYS A 150 15.37 -9.09 7.74
C LYS A 150 14.93 -10.54 7.65
N ALA A 151 15.73 -11.34 6.96
CA ALA A 151 15.64 -12.79 7.08
C ALA A 151 15.53 -13.14 8.58
N PRO A 152 14.60 -14.01 9.00
CA PRO A 152 14.61 -14.50 10.35
C PRO A 152 16.02 -15.04 10.60
N THR A 153 16.75 -14.43 11.52
CA THR A 153 17.90 -15.07 12.14
C THR A 153 17.31 -16.26 12.87
N TRP A 154 17.14 -17.37 12.16
CA TRP A 154 16.91 -18.66 12.74
C TRP A 154 18.11 -18.90 13.64
N ASN A 155 17.97 -18.59 14.93
CA ASN A 155 18.85 -19.11 15.94
C ASN A 155 18.73 -20.63 15.79
N LYS A 156 19.75 -21.26 15.19
CA LYS A 156 19.85 -22.71 14.99
C LYS A 156 19.81 -23.53 16.31
N GLY A 157 19.43 -22.93 17.44
CA GLY A 157 19.39 -23.52 18.77
C GLY A 157 18.00 -23.71 19.40
N GLU A 158 16.91 -23.18 18.83
CA GLU A 158 15.59 -23.22 19.51
C GLU A 158 14.73 -24.46 19.18
N PHE A 159 15.22 -25.41 18.37
CA PHE A 159 14.56 -26.73 18.18
C PHE A 159 14.79 -27.73 19.34
N ARG A 160 15.31 -27.29 20.49
CA ARG A 160 15.31 -28.09 21.70
C ARG A 160 14.43 -27.43 22.76
N LYS A 161 13.16 -27.77 22.71
CA LYS A 161 12.33 -28.29 23.82
C LYS A 161 10.87 -27.96 23.56
N SER A 162 10.17 -28.92 22.96
CA SER A 162 8.75 -29.12 23.25
C SER A 162 8.67 -30.41 24.09
N PRO A 163 8.05 -30.39 25.28
CA PRO A 163 7.67 -31.62 25.98
C PRO A 163 6.62 -32.41 25.20
#